data_AF-A0A535F301-F1
#
_entry.id   AF-A0A535F301-F1
#
_cell.length_a   1.000
_cell.length_b   1.000
_cell.length_c   1.000
_cell.angle_alpha   90.00
_cell.angle_beta   90.00
_cell.angle_gamma   90.00
#
_symmetry.space_group_name_H-M   'P 1'
#
loop_
_entity.id
_entity.type
_entity.pdbx_description
1 polymer ?
#
loop_
_entity_poly.entity_id
_entity_poly.type
_entity_poly.pdbx_seq_one_letter_code
_entity_poly.pdbx_strand_id
1 'polypeptide(L)'
;RLLFMQTWPELVLGISLNTGRSLAEILKTGIFRAKTAYSVHFSGPMTVYEQMCPFFEVPTFSRAEMVLEALSRVRAMFGMQFAYVTRRDVGRQCGPMLRQVAYEYFGDLIPIRQGEDLSKALCRGVYCRLCCYYYCPAEVDELLYMATVKDYRRILEAESEEERLTFAVAGSFLDYVIVDGNGTWNKSLGLRLGEPEVELLEVFGKQRAESDAQEDHPEGREIAQELPTKGGDVV
;
A
#
# COMPACT_ATOMS: atom_id res chain seq x y z
N ARG A 1 10.98 -8.59 -14.71
CA ARG A 1 10.74 -8.99 -16.12
C ARG A 1 9.62 -8.18 -16.78
N LEU A 2 8.40 -8.10 -16.21
CA LEU A 2 7.25 -7.39 -16.83
C LEU A 2 7.51 -5.90 -17.13
N LEU A 3 8.24 -5.18 -16.28
CA LEU A 3 8.60 -3.76 -16.51
C LEU A 3 9.43 -3.51 -17.77
N PHE A 4 10.03 -4.55 -18.37
CA PHE A 4 10.89 -4.45 -19.56
C PHE A 4 10.21 -4.95 -20.84
N MET A 5 8.95 -5.38 -20.75
CA MET A 5 8.21 -5.85 -21.91
C MET A 5 7.93 -4.72 -22.89
N GLN A 6 7.73 -5.06 -24.17
CA GLN A 6 7.45 -4.09 -25.23
C GLN A 6 5.95 -3.94 -25.52
N THR A 7 5.13 -4.82 -24.96
CA THR A 7 3.68 -4.81 -25.07
C THR A 7 3.08 -4.04 -23.90
N TRP A 8 2.09 -3.20 -24.20
CA TRP A 8 1.49 -2.32 -23.21
C TRP A 8 0.77 -3.07 -22.06
N PRO A 9 0.06 -4.21 -22.25
CA PRO A 9 -0.66 -4.86 -21.15
C PRO A 9 0.30 -5.38 -20.08
N GLU A 10 1.41 -6.01 -20.49
CA GLU A 10 2.46 -6.51 -19.61
C GLU A 10 3.17 -5.38 -18.87
N LEU A 11 3.42 -4.25 -19.54
CA LEU A 11 3.97 -3.06 -18.89
C LEU A 11 3.03 -2.53 -17.82
N VAL A 12 1.74 -2.37 -18.13
CA VAL A 12 0.74 -1.93 -17.14
C VAL A 12 0.67 -2.91 -15.99
N LEU A 13 0.60 -4.22 -16.25
CA LEU A 13 0.57 -5.24 -15.21
C LEU A 13 1.80 -5.16 -14.31
N GLY A 14 2.99 -5.02 -14.90
CA GLY A 14 4.24 -4.83 -14.18
C GLY A 14 4.20 -3.60 -13.28
N ILE A 15 3.73 -2.45 -13.78
CA ILE A 15 3.61 -1.22 -12.99
C ILE A 15 2.56 -1.38 -11.88
N SER A 16 1.41 -2.00 -12.17
CA SER A 16 0.36 -2.30 -11.20
C SER A 16 0.87 -3.17 -10.06
N LEU A 17 1.68 -4.20 -10.36
CA LEU A 17 2.28 -5.06 -9.33
C LEU A 17 3.33 -4.32 -8.50
N ASN A 18 4.00 -3.33 -9.07
CA ASN A 18 5.03 -2.59 -8.35
C ASN A 18 4.48 -1.39 -7.57
N THR A 19 3.25 -0.93 -7.81
CA THR A 19 2.73 0.32 -7.20
C THR A 19 1.32 0.16 -6.62
N GLY A 20 0.68 -0.97 -6.88
CA GLY A 20 -0.71 -1.23 -6.56
C GLY A 20 -1.69 -0.29 -7.27
N ARG A 21 -1.25 0.48 -8.26
CA ARG A 21 -2.12 1.41 -9.00
C ARG A 21 -2.90 0.67 -10.08
N SER A 22 -4.12 1.14 -10.31
CA SER A 22 -5.02 0.59 -11.33
C SER A 22 -4.62 1.00 -12.74
N LEU A 23 -5.08 0.23 -13.72
CA LEU A 23 -4.95 0.49 -15.15
C LEU A 23 -5.19 1.96 -15.53
N ALA A 24 -6.28 2.55 -15.04
CA ALA A 24 -6.64 3.92 -15.42
C ALA A 24 -5.76 4.98 -14.74
N GLU A 25 -5.28 4.72 -13.51
CA GLU A 25 -4.28 5.58 -12.86
C GLU A 25 -2.95 5.54 -13.63
N ILE A 26 -2.54 4.35 -14.06
CA ILE A 26 -1.31 4.17 -14.81
C ILE A 26 -1.39 4.84 -16.19
N LEU A 27 -2.45 4.60 -16.95
CA LEU A 27 -2.55 5.07 -18.34
C LEU A 27 -2.98 6.54 -18.47
N LYS A 28 -3.73 7.09 -17.51
CA LYS A 28 -4.35 8.41 -17.66
C LYS A 28 -4.14 9.33 -16.47
N THR A 29 -4.62 8.95 -15.29
CA THR A 29 -4.94 9.94 -14.25
C THR A 29 -3.85 10.11 -13.19
N GLY A 30 -2.94 9.15 -13.05
CA GLY A 30 -1.94 9.13 -12.00
C GLY A 30 -0.75 10.04 -12.31
N ILE A 31 -0.28 10.77 -11.31
CA ILE A 31 0.96 11.52 -11.35
C ILE A 31 1.95 10.79 -10.45
N PHE A 32 3.09 10.41 -11.00
CA PHE A 32 4.14 9.67 -10.31
C PHE A 32 5.43 10.50 -10.30
N ARG A 33 6.13 10.52 -9.17
CA ARG A 33 7.44 11.16 -9.01
C ARG A 33 8.33 10.26 -8.17
N ALA A 34 9.62 10.19 -8.49
CA ALA A 34 10.57 9.47 -7.64
C ALA A 34 10.57 10.09 -6.23
N LYS A 35 10.68 9.25 -5.20
CA LYS A 35 10.81 9.68 -3.80
C LYS A 35 12.06 9.08 -3.17
N THR A 36 12.16 7.75 -3.14
CA THR A 36 13.40 7.03 -2.76
C THR A 36 13.77 6.04 -3.87
N ALA A 37 14.82 5.23 -3.65
CA ALA A 37 15.15 4.15 -4.58
C ALA A 37 14.03 3.12 -4.71
N TYR A 38 13.19 2.92 -3.69
CA TYR A 38 12.10 1.93 -3.67
C TYR A 38 10.75 2.55 -3.28
N SER A 39 10.55 3.83 -3.57
CA SER A 39 9.24 4.46 -3.41
C SER A 39 9.03 5.61 -4.40
N VAL A 40 7.76 5.88 -4.67
CA VAL A 40 7.30 6.99 -5.51
C VAL A 40 6.29 7.83 -4.75
N HIS A 41 6.27 9.13 -5.00
CA HIS A 41 5.10 9.94 -4.72
C HIS A 41 4.05 9.74 -5.80
N PHE A 42 2.83 9.45 -5.37
CA PHE A 42 1.67 9.28 -6.23
C PHE A 42 0.57 10.28 -5.86
N SER A 43 -0.12 10.78 -6.87
CA SER A 43 -1.38 11.52 -6.74
C SER A 43 -2.32 11.11 -7.87
N GLY A 44 -3.61 11.03 -7.58
CA GLY A 44 -4.63 10.62 -8.54
C GLY A 44 -6.04 10.94 -8.05
N PRO A 45 -7.06 10.74 -8.90
CA PRO A 45 -8.45 10.99 -8.52
C PRO A 45 -8.95 9.93 -7.54
N MET A 46 -9.43 10.37 -6.37
CA MET A 46 -9.89 9.49 -5.28
C MET A 46 -11.36 9.09 -5.37
N THR A 47 -12.17 9.88 -6.06
CA THR A 47 -13.63 9.75 -6.06
C THR A 47 -14.19 9.75 -7.48
N VAL A 48 -15.48 9.45 -7.60
CA VAL A 48 -16.25 9.64 -8.84
C VAL A 48 -16.25 11.10 -9.32
N TYR A 49 -15.92 12.04 -8.44
CA TYR A 49 -15.83 13.47 -8.73
C TYR A 49 -14.45 13.89 -9.24
N GLU A 50 -13.54 12.93 -9.48
CA GLU A 50 -12.20 13.14 -10.02
C GLU A 50 -11.32 14.15 -9.25
N GLN A 51 -11.63 14.37 -7.96
CA GLN A 51 -10.80 15.20 -7.09
C GLN A 51 -9.46 14.51 -6.83
N MET A 52 -8.38 15.22 -7.15
CA MET A 52 -7.01 14.74 -6.92
C MET A 52 -6.72 14.68 -5.42
N CYS A 53 -6.19 13.55 -4.95
CA CYS A 53 -5.61 13.50 -3.61
C CYS A 53 -4.31 14.32 -3.54
N PRO A 54 -3.92 14.76 -2.34
CA PRO A 54 -2.54 15.13 -2.05
C PRO A 54 -1.57 14.01 -2.47
N PHE A 55 -0.31 14.37 -2.71
CA PHE A 55 0.71 13.36 -2.93
C PHE A 55 0.89 12.52 -1.65
N PHE A 56 0.95 11.21 -1.83
CA PHE A 56 1.33 10.26 -0.79
C PHE A 56 2.39 9.31 -1.31
N GLU A 57 3.16 8.73 -0.40
CA GLU A 57 4.25 7.82 -0.73
C GLU A 57 3.73 6.39 -0.94
N VAL A 58 4.23 5.77 -2.01
CA VAL A 58 3.88 4.41 -2.43
C VAL A 58 5.17 3.62 -2.59
N PRO A 59 5.39 2.54 -1.83
CA PRO A 59 6.55 1.68 -1.99
C PRO A 59 6.52 0.97 -3.35
N THR A 60 7.70 0.59 -3.84
CA THR A 60 7.86 -0.17 -5.07
C THR A 60 8.70 -1.42 -4.86
N PHE A 61 8.33 -2.53 -5.50
CA PHE A 61 9.10 -3.79 -5.38
C PHE A 61 10.36 -3.83 -6.25
N SER A 62 10.43 -2.96 -7.26
CA SER A 62 11.62 -2.69 -8.06
C SER A 62 12.08 -1.27 -7.82
N ARG A 63 13.28 -0.91 -8.29
CA ARG A 63 13.76 0.47 -8.20
C ARG A 63 12.76 1.44 -8.85
N ALA A 64 12.50 2.57 -8.19
CA ALA A 64 11.54 3.57 -8.62
C ALA A 64 11.84 4.09 -10.04
N GLU A 65 13.12 4.27 -10.37
CA GLU A 65 13.57 4.65 -11.73
C GLU A 65 13.02 3.69 -12.80
N MET A 66 13.09 2.39 -12.56
CA MET A 66 12.65 1.36 -13.51
C MET A 66 11.13 1.39 -13.70
N VAL A 67 10.39 1.66 -12.61
CA VAL A 67 8.94 1.80 -12.65
C VAL A 67 8.53 3.04 -13.43
N LEU A 68 9.20 4.17 -13.20
CA LEU A 68 8.94 5.43 -13.89
C LEU A 68 9.32 5.38 -15.38
N GLU A 69 10.41 4.72 -15.72
CA GLU A 69 10.77 4.45 -17.12
C GLU A 69 9.71 3.59 -17.82
N ALA A 70 9.24 2.51 -17.18
CA ALA A 70 8.18 1.67 -17.72
C ALA A 70 6.87 2.47 -17.92
N LEU A 71 6.53 3.33 -16.96
CA LEU A 71 5.40 4.24 -17.03
C LEU A 71 5.52 5.22 -18.22
N SER A 72 6.70 5.80 -18.40
CA SER A 72 6.99 6.69 -19.53
C SER A 72 6.82 5.97 -20.87
N ARG A 73 7.42 4.78 -21.01
CA ARG A 73 7.29 3.94 -22.21
C ARG A 73 5.85 3.62 -22.56
N VAL A 74 5.06 3.14 -21.59
CA VAL A 74 3.68 2.74 -21.86
C VAL A 74 2.81 3.94 -22.22
N ARG A 75 2.98 5.10 -21.56
CA ARG A 75 2.24 6.32 -21.92
C ARG A 75 2.61 6.84 -23.31
N ALA A 76 3.88 6.73 -23.69
CA ALA A 76 4.33 7.11 -25.04
C ALA A 76 3.67 6.25 -26.14
N MET A 77 3.38 4.97 -25.88
CA MET A 77 2.69 4.10 -26.86
C MET A 77 1.26 4.58 -27.18
N PHE A 78 0.57 5.17 -26.22
CA PHE A 78 -0.81 5.67 -26.39
C PHE A 78 -0.88 7.14 -26.82
N GLY A 79 0.18 7.92 -26.57
CA GLY A 79 0.18 9.36 -26.85
C GLY A 79 -1.01 10.07 -26.22
N MET A 80 -1.81 10.74 -27.05
CA MET A 80 -2.99 11.51 -26.61
C MET A 80 -4.30 10.70 -26.61
N GLN A 81 -4.27 9.39 -26.88
CA GLN A 81 -5.47 8.56 -27.03
C GLN A 81 -6.45 8.67 -25.85
N PHE A 82 -5.95 8.84 -24.63
CA PHE A 82 -6.77 8.91 -23.43
C PHE A 82 -7.04 10.33 -22.91
N ALA A 83 -6.60 11.38 -23.61
CA ALA A 83 -6.73 12.77 -23.15
C ALA A 83 -8.20 13.12 -22.83
N TYR A 84 -9.13 12.73 -23.71
CA TYR A 84 -10.57 13.02 -23.61
C TYR A 84 -11.43 11.81 -23.25
N VAL A 85 -10.79 10.69 -22.88
CA VAL A 85 -11.49 9.44 -22.51
C VAL A 85 -11.68 9.42 -20.99
N THR A 86 -12.88 9.08 -20.51
CA THR A 86 -13.14 9.00 -19.06
C THR A 86 -12.36 7.83 -18.45
N ARG A 87 -12.08 7.91 -17.14
CA ARG A 87 -11.43 6.80 -16.40
C ARG A 87 -12.17 5.47 -16.59
N ARG A 88 -13.50 5.52 -16.57
CA ARG A 88 -14.38 4.35 -16.78
C ARG A 88 -14.20 3.75 -18.16
N ASP A 89 -14.12 4.58 -19.19
CA ASP A 89 -13.95 4.13 -20.56
C ASP A 89 -12.56 3.54 -20.82
N VAL A 90 -11.50 4.10 -20.22
CA VAL A 90 -10.16 3.47 -20.24
C VAL A 90 -10.23 2.05 -19.68
N GLY A 91 -10.88 1.88 -18.52
CA GLY A 91 -11.09 0.57 -17.91
C GLY A 91 -11.88 -0.39 -18.80
N ARG A 92 -12.93 0.08 -19.49
CA ARG A 92 -13.73 -0.74 -20.41
C ARG A 92 -12.95 -1.15 -21.66
N GLN A 93 -12.19 -0.23 -22.25
CA GLN A 93 -11.46 -0.47 -23.50
C GLN A 93 -10.22 -1.36 -23.29
N CYS A 94 -9.47 -1.13 -22.20
CA CYS A 94 -8.18 -1.78 -21.97
C CYS A 94 -8.26 -2.93 -20.95
N GLY A 95 -9.30 -2.97 -20.11
CA GLY A 95 -9.45 -3.96 -19.03
C GLY A 95 -9.39 -5.42 -19.48
N PRO A 96 -10.08 -5.85 -20.56
CA PRO A 96 -10.05 -7.24 -21.01
C PRO A 96 -8.64 -7.76 -21.34
N MET A 97 -7.84 -6.96 -22.05
CA MET A 97 -6.46 -7.33 -22.41
C MET A 97 -5.56 -7.43 -21.18
N LEU A 98 -5.66 -6.49 -20.24
CA LEU A 98 -4.91 -6.55 -18.99
C LEU A 98 -5.29 -7.78 -18.16
N ARG A 99 -6.59 -8.11 -18.11
CA ARG A 99 -7.08 -9.30 -17.41
C ARG A 99 -6.51 -10.57 -18.01
N GLN A 100 -6.55 -10.71 -19.34
CA GLN A 100 -6.01 -11.86 -20.03
C GLN A 100 -4.53 -12.08 -19.65
N VAL A 101 -3.69 -11.04 -19.77
CA VAL A 101 -2.27 -11.13 -19.42
C VAL A 101 -2.06 -11.43 -17.92
N ALA A 102 -2.91 -10.90 -17.04
CA ALA A 102 -2.84 -11.25 -15.61
C ALA A 102 -3.05 -12.76 -15.38
N TYR A 103 -4.01 -13.38 -16.07
CA TYR A 103 -4.23 -14.84 -16.00
C TYR A 103 -3.07 -15.62 -16.61
N GLU A 104 -2.54 -15.20 -17.75
CA GLU A 104 -1.42 -15.88 -18.41
C GLU A 104 -0.17 -15.97 -17.50
N TYR A 105 0.11 -14.92 -16.71
CA TYR A 105 1.30 -14.88 -15.85
C TYR A 105 1.06 -15.39 -14.42
N PHE A 106 -0.13 -15.22 -13.86
CA PHE A 106 -0.38 -15.42 -12.43
C PHE A 106 -1.58 -16.33 -12.13
N GLY A 107 -2.30 -16.84 -13.14
CA GLY A 107 -3.50 -17.65 -12.95
C GLY A 107 -3.25 -18.93 -12.13
N ASP A 108 -2.07 -19.53 -12.29
CA ASP A 108 -1.69 -20.76 -11.57
C ASP A 108 -1.00 -20.48 -10.22
N LEU A 109 -0.69 -19.21 -9.93
CA LEU A 109 0.07 -18.81 -8.74
C LEU A 109 -0.81 -18.16 -7.67
N ILE A 110 -1.79 -17.37 -8.09
CA ILE A 110 -2.60 -16.56 -7.18
C ILE A 110 -4.04 -17.10 -7.20
N PRO A 111 -4.52 -17.66 -6.08
CA PRO A 111 -5.91 -18.07 -5.99
C PRO A 111 -6.82 -16.84 -6.06
N ILE A 112 -7.94 -16.98 -6.75
CA ILE A 112 -8.97 -15.95 -6.88
C ILE A 112 -10.34 -16.58 -6.63
N ARG A 113 -11.30 -15.80 -6.14
CA ARG A 113 -12.67 -16.30 -6.02
C ARG A 113 -13.34 -16.34 -7.39
N GLN A 114 -14.36 -17.20 -7.53
CA GLN A 114 -15.12 -17.28 -8.76
C GLN A 114 -15.74 -15.92 -9.10
N GLY A 115 -15.53 -15.45 -10.33
CA GLY A 115 -16.06 -14.16 -10.81
C GLY A 115 -15.22 -12.95 -10.43
N GLU A 116 -14.14 -13.10 -9.66
CA GLU A 116 -13.19 -12.02 -9.40
C GLU A 116 -12.27 -11.74 -10.58
N ASP A 117 -11.77 -10.50 -10.64
CA ASP A 117 -10.81 -10.06 -11.65
C ASP A 117 -9.40 -10.15 -11.07
N LEU A 118 -8.61 -11.12 -11.54
CA LEU A 118 -7.24 -11.33 -11.06
C LEU A 118 -6.38 -10.06 -11.15
N SER A 119 -6.54 -9.24 -12.20
CA SER A 119 -5.77 -7.99 -12.31
C SER A 119 -6.09 -6.99 -11.17
N LYS A 120 -7.33 -7.00 -10.67
CA LYS A 120 -7.73 -6.19 -9.52
C LYS A 120 -7.27 -6.80 -8.20
N ALA A 121 -7.33 -8.12 -8.08
CA ALA A 121 -6.85 -8.83 -6.89
C ALA A 121 -5.34 -8.61 -6.68
N LEU A 122 -4.56 -8.70 -7.77
CA LEU A 122 -3.14 -8.41 -7.78
C LEU A 122 -2.83 -6.98 -7.32
N CYS A 123 -3.52 -5.98 -7.87
CA CYS A 123 -3.23 -4.60 -7.54
C CYS A 123 -3.77 -4.17 -6.17
N ARG A 124 -4.84 -4.78 -5.65
CA ARG A 124 -5.44 -4.42 -4.35
C ARG A 124 -4.91 -5.27 -3.21
N GLY A 125 -5.25 -6.56 -3.19
CA GLY A 125 -4.95 -7.43 -2.07
C GLY A 125 -3.49 -7.88 -2.04
N VAL A 126 -3.02 -8.50 -3.12
CA VAL A 126 -1.68 -9.09 -3.18
C VAL A 126 -0.59 -8.03 -3.01
N TYR A 127 -0.69 -6.92 -3.75
CA TYR A 127 0.25 -5.80 -3.61
C TYR A 127 0.31 -5.28 -2.17
N CYS A 128 -0.84 -5.03 -1.52
CA CYS A 128 -0.88 -4.54 -0.15
C CYS A 128 -0.18 -5.50 0.81
N ARG A 129 -0.47 -6.80 0.69
CA ARG A 129 0.15 -7.82 1.55
C ARG A 129 1.66 -7.90 1.35
N LEU A 130 2.13 -7.82 0.12
CA LEU A 130 3.56 -7.78 -0.18
C LEU A 130 4.23 -6.50 0.34
N CYS A 131 3.53 -5.36 0.36
CA CYS A 131 4.05 -4.15 0.98
C CYS A 131 4.26 -4.34 2.48
N CYS A 132 3.33 -5.00 3.18
CA CYS A 132 3.52 -5.34 4.59
C CYS A 132 4.74 -6.23 4.80
N TYR A 133 4.80 -7.30 4.02
CA TYR A 133 5.88 -8.28 4.12
C TYR A 133 7.27 -7.69 3.92
N TYR A 134 7.43 -6.77 2.97
CA TYR A 134 8.74 -6.21 2.65
C TYR A 134 9.06 -4.91 3.40
N TYR A 135 8.08 -4.08 3.71
CA TYR A 135 8.31 -2.68 4.09
C TYR A 135 7.54 -2.18 5.31
N CYS A 136 6.64 -3.00 5.91
CA CYS A 136 5.94 -2.59 7.13
C CYS A 136 6.84 -2.81 8.35
N PRO A 137 7.10 -1.77 9.17
CA PRO A 137 7.74 -1.95 10.45
C PRO A 137 6.92 -2.88 11.35
N ALA A 138 7.60 -3.56 12.28
CA ALA A 138 6.95 -4.51 13.19
C ALA A 138 6.02 -3.80 14.20
N GLU A 139 6.28 -2.53 14.49
CA GLU A 139 5.51 -1.68 15.40
C GLU A 139 4.24 -1.08 14.76
N VAL A 140 4.08 -1.16 13.43
CA VAL A 140 2.93 -0.58 12.71
C VAL A 140 1.87 -1.64 12.44
N ASP A 141 0.61 -1.32 12.73
CA ASP A 141 -0.53 -2.16 12.37
C ASP A 141 -0.61 -2.39 10.84
N GLU A 142 -0.69 -3.65 10.42
CA GLU A 142 -0.69 -4.02 9.00
C GLU A 142 -1.83 -3.37 8.22
N LEU A 143 -3.02 -3.29 8.82
CA LEU A 143 -4.19 -2.73 8.15
C LEU A 143 -4.02 -1.22 7.93
N LEU A 144 -3.54 -0.49 8.94
CA LEU A 144 -3.19 0.92 8.81
C LEU A 144 -2.06 1.14 7.81
N TYR A 145 -1.04 0.27 7.78
CA TYR A 145 0.03 0.33 6.79
C TYR A 145 -0.52 0.19 5.36
N MET A 146 -1.31 -0.85 5.10
CA MET A 146 -1.92 -1.07 3.79
C MET A 146 -2.84 0.07 3.38
N ALA A 147 -3.66 0.57 4.31
CA ALA A 147 -4.53 1.71 4.05
C ALA A 147 -3.75 2.97 3.72
N THR A 148 -2.62 3.22 4.40
CA THR A 148 -1.73 4.35 4.15
C THR A 148 -1.11 4.28 2.76
N VAL A 149 -0.55 3.12 2.39
CA VAL A 149 0.01 2.86 1.04
C VAL A 149 -1.05 2.95 -0.07
N LYS A 150 -2.34 2.80 0.27
CA LYS A 150 -3.47 2.96 -0.64
C LYS A 150 -4.11 4.34 -0.62
N ASP A 151 -3.75 5.20 0.33
CA ASP A 151 -4.52 6.39 0.73
C ASP A 151 -6.01 6.05 0.95
N TYR A 152 -6.30 4.90 1.56
CA TYR A 152 -7.67 4.42 1.75
C TYR A 152 -8.33 5.11 2.94
N ARG A 153 -8.73 6.38 2.73
CA ARG A 153 -9.26 7.31 3.74
C ARG A 153 -10.34 6.70 4.64
N ARG A 154 -11.24 5.89 4.09
CA ARG A 154 -12.30 5.21 4.88
C ARG A 154 -11.74 4.39 6.05
N ILE A 155 -10.61 3.73 5.89
CA ILE A 155 -9.97 2.98 6.98
C ILE A 155 -9.20 3.92 7.91
N LEU A 156 -8.53 4.92 7.35
CA LEU A 156 -7.70 5.88 8.10
C LEU A 156 -8.52 6.83 8.97
N GLU A 157 -9.75 7.12 8.57
CA GLU A 157 -10.69 8.03 9.23
C GLU A 157 -11.80 7.31 10.00
N ALA A 158 -11.80 5.96 10.01
CA ALA A 158 -12.81 5.19 10.73
C ALA A 158 -12.77 5.49 12.23
N GLU A 159 -13.94 5.74 12.82
CA GLU A 159 -14.07 6.14 14.23
C GLU A 159 -14.12 4.93 15.17
N SER A 160 -14.36 3.73 14.63
CA SER A 160 -14.41 2.48 15.39
C SER A 160 -13.67 1.33 14.69
N GLU A 161 -13.28 0.32 15.47
CA GLU A 161 -12.64 -0.89 14.95
C GLU A 161 -13.60 -1.69 14.05
N GLU A 162 -14.87 -1.79 14.40
CA GLU A 162 -15.89 -2.48 13.61
C GLU A 162 -16.06 -1.84 12.21
N GLU A 163 -16.15 -0.51 12.17
CA GLU A 163 -16.21 0.23 10.92
C GLU A 163 -14.94 0.01 10.08
N ARG A 164 -13.77 0.07 10.74
CA ARG A 164 -12.48 -0.15 10.09
C ARG A 164 -12.39 -1.53 9.45
N LEU A 165 -12.81 -2.58 10.17
CA LEU A 165 -12.82 -3.96 9.67
C LEU A 165 -13.82 -4.13 8.51
N THR A 166 -14.98 -3.49 8.60
CA THR A 166 -15.97 -3.49 7.52
C THR A 166 -15.38 -2.91 6.23
N PHE A 167 -14.67 -1.78 6.34
CA PHE A 167 -13.98 -1.19 5.19
C PHE A 167 -12.78 -2.02 4.72
N ALA A 168 -12.06 -2.69 5.62
CA ALA A 168 -10.97 -3.59 5.26
C ALA A 168 -11.44 -4.76 4.39
N VAL A 169 -12.56 -5.39 4.75
CA VAL A 169 -13.20 -6.45 3.98
C VAL A 169 -13.69 -5.93 2.63
N ALA A 170 -14.41 -4.80 2.62
CA ALA A 170 -14.90 -4.20 1.37
C ALA A 170 -13.75 -3.76 0.42
N GLY A 171 -12.58 -3.44 0.97
CA GLY A 171 -11.38 -3.05 0.24
C GLY A 171 -10.48 -4.22 -0.19
N SER A 172 -10.83 -5.47 0.15
CA SER A 172 -10.00 -6.67 -0.12
C SER A 172 -8.64 -6.67 0.59
N PHE A 173 -8.48 -5.92 1.69
CA PHE A 173 -7.20 -5.86 2.44
C PHE A 173 -6.88 -7.16 3.19
N LEU A 174 -7.92 -7.96 3.48
CA LEU A 174 -7.81 -9.20 4.25
C LEU A 174 -7.93 -10.46 3.38
N ASP A 175 -7.95 -10.33 2.06
CA ASP A 175 -8.20 -11.45 1.13
C ASP A 175 -7.00 -12.40 0.98
N TYR A 176 -5.78 -11.94 1.30
CA TYR A 176 -4.55 -12.68 1.06
C TYR A 176 -3.64 -12.70 2.29
N VAL A 177 -2.98 -13.84 2.49
CA VAL A 177 -1.90 -14.07 3.46
C VAL A 177 -0.67 -14.63 2.73
N ILE A 178 0.50 -14.51 3.35
CA ILE A 178 1.73 -15.14 2.85
C ILE A 178 1.94 -16.45 3.60
N VAL A 179 2.29 -17.49 2.87
CA VAL A 179 2.64 -18.80 3.44
C VAL A 179 4.11 -19.10 3.15
N ASP A 180 4.73 -19.87 4.03
CA ASP A 180 6.06 -20.44 3.81
C ASP A 180 6.00 -21.65 2.86
N GLY A 181 7.16 -22.27 2.60
CA GLY A 181 7.26 -23.47 1.75
C GLY A 181 6.50 -24.70 2.26
N ASN A 182 6.05 -24.69 3.52
CA ASN A 182 5.25 -25.75 4.14
C ASN A 182 3.75 -25.40 4.19
N GLY A 183 3.34 -24.24 3.64
CA GLY A 183 1.96 -23.76 3.69
C GLY A 183 1.56 -23.14 5.03
N THR A 184 2.51 -22.89 5.94
CA THR A 184 2.24 -22.23 7.23
C THR A 184 2.23 -20.72 7.05
N TRP A 185 1.29 -20.03 7.71
CA TRP A 185 1.20 -18.58 7.64
C TRP A 185 2.49 -17.91 8.13
N ASN A 186 3.17 -17.21 7.22
CA ASN A 186 4.28 -16.34 7.51
C ASN A 186 3.78 -14.94 7.92
N LYS A 187 4.08 -14.54 9.16
CA LYS A 187 3.71 -13.24 9.74
C LYS A 187 4.88 -12.24 9.81
N SER A 188 6.00 -12.52 9.14
CA SER A 188 7.12 -11.59 9.07
C SER A 188 6.70 -10.31 8.36
N LEU A 189 7.20 -9.18 8.88
CA LEU A 189 6.96 -7.84 8.34
C LEU A 189 8.31 -7.17 8.08
N GLY A 190 8.34 -6.27 7.11
CA GLY A 190 9.48 -5.37 6.91
C GLY A 190 10.78 -6.08 6.52
N LEU A 191 10.72 -7.20 5.80
CA LEU A 191 11.89 -8.04 5.50
C LEU A 191 13.04 -7.28 4.81
N ARG A 192 12.74 -6.22 4.05
CA ARG A 192 13.74 -5.40 3.36
C ARG A 192 14.18 -4.18 4.16
N LEU A 193 13.55 -3.89 5.31
CA LEU A 193 13.96 -2.77 6.15
C LEU A 193 15.37 -3.05 6.69
N GLY A 194 16.29 -2.11 6.45
CA GLY A 194 17.71 -2.26 6.77
C GLY A 194 18.58 -2.68 5.58
N GLU A 195 18.00 -3.04 4.44
CA GLU A 195 18.75 -3.16 3.19
C GLU A 195 19.23 -1.77 2.70
N PRO A 196 20.34 -1.70 1.93
CA PRO A 196 20.80 -0.46 1.33
C PRO A 196 19.72 0.19 0.45
N GLU A 197 19.57 1.51 0.59
CA GLU A 197 18.60 2.36 -0.14
C GLU A 197 17.12 2.04 0.10
N VAL A 198 16.79 1.08 0.97
CA VAL A 198 15.42 0.83 1.40
C VAL A 198 15.14 1.68 2.63
N GLU A 199 14.29 2.69 2.45
CA GLU A 199 13.92 3.63 3.50
C GLU A 199 12.52 3.32 4.04
N LEU A 200 12.32 3.64 5.32
CA LEU A 200 10.99 3.67 5.91
C LEU A 200 10.16 4.77 5.24
N LEU A 201 8.89 4.49 4.93
CA LEU A 201 7.99 5.51 4.39
C LEU A 201 7.91 6.71 5.35
N GLU A 202 7.97 7.92 4.80
CA GLU A 202 8.18 9.15 5.55
C GLU A 202 7.12 9.34 6.66
N VAL A 203 5.88 8.93 6.39
CA VAL A 203 4.76 9.01 7.34
C VAL A 203 5.02 8.21 8.62
N PHE A 204 5.61 7.02 8.53
CA PHE A 204 5.91 6.18 9.69
C PHE A 204 7.20 6.64 10.39
N GLY A 205 8.15 7.21 9.65
CA GLY A 205 9.32 7.86 10.24
C GLY A 205 8.95 9.06 11.13
N LYS A 206 8.00 9.89 10.69
CA LYS A 206 7.49 11.03 11.49
C LYS A 206 6.74 10.58 12.74
N GLN A 207 5.83 9.61 12.61
CA GLN A 207 5.06 9.08 13.74
C GLN A 207 5.97 8.50 14.84
N ARG A 208 7.04 7.82 14.44
CA ARG A 208 8.04 7.30 15.38
C ARG A 208 8.78 8.42 16.11
N ALA A 209 9.27 9.43 15.38
CA ALA A 209 9.95 10.58 15.98
C ALA A 209 9.06 11.38 16.94
N GLU A 210 7.77 11.53 16.63
CA GLU A 210 6.78 12.18 17.50
C GLU A 210 6.53 11.37 18.78
N SER A 211 6.45 10.03 18.67
CA SER A 211 6.26 9.14 19.81
C SER A 211 7.48 9.15 20.74
N ASP A 212 8.69 9.07 20.17
CA ASP A 212 9.95 9.11 20.92
C ASP A 212 10.11 10.46 21.66
N ALA A 213 9.74 11.59 21.03
CA ALA A 213 9.78 12.91 21.64
C ALA A 213 8.76 13.09 22.79
N GLN A 214 7.68 12.32 22.78
CA GLN A 214 6.62 12.39 23.80
C GLN A 214 6.93 11.50 25.01
N GLU A 215 7.71 10.43 24.84
CA GLU A 215 8.24 9.59 25.93
C GLU A 215 9.38 10.27 26.71
N ASP A 216 10.16 11.16 26.08
CA ASP A 216 11.28 11.89 26.71
C ASP A 216 10.84 13.06 27.62
N HIS A 217 9.53 13.30 27.79
CA HIS A 217 8.98 14.25 28.78
C HIS A 217 8.40 13.53 30.02
N PRO A 218 9.15 13.42 31.13
CA PRO A 218 8.68 12.76 32.35
C PRO A 218 7.82 13.72 33.20
N GLU A 219 6.69 14.19 32.69
CA GLU A 219 5.68 14.86 33.52
C GLU A 219 4.59 13.85 33.91
N GLY A 220 4.80 13.17 35.05
CA GLY A 220 3.80 12.25 35.58
C GLY A 220 4.23 11.27 36.67
N ARG A 221 5.44 11.36 37.24
CA ARG A 221 5.76 10.67 38.50
C ARG A 221 5.44 11.59 39.69
N GLU A 222 4.15 11.80 39.96
CA GLU A 222 3.73 12.26 41.28
C GLU A 222 3.91 11.10 42.29
N ILE A 223 5.07 11.16 42.95
CA ILE A 223 5.32 10.95 44.37
C ILE A 223 4.22 10.16 45.10
N ALA A 224 4.51 8.89 45.37
CA ALA A 224 3.89 8.16 46.47
C ALA A 224 4.14 8.92 47.77
N GLN A 225 3.14 9.64 48.27
CA GLN A 225 3.16 10.11 49.65
C GLN A 225 2.80 8.96 50.57
N GLU A 226 3.80 8.56 51.35
CA GLU A 226 3.74 7.64 52.47
C GLU A 226 2.60 8.04 53.43
N LEU A 227 1.63 7.15 53.61
CA LEU A 227 0.71 7.20 54.74
C LEU A 227 1.50 6.90 56.01
N PRO A 228 1.48 7.77 57.04
CA PRO A 228 2.15 7.47 58.30
C PRO A 228 1.39 6.37 59.04
N THR A 229 2.03 5.21 59.18
CA THR A 229 1.68 4.17 60.14
C THR A 229 1.77 4.74 61.55
N LYS A 230 0.63 4.99 62.19
CA LYS A 230 0.57 5.14 63.65
C LYS A 230 0.61 3.75 64.28
N GLY A 231 1.73 3.44 64.93
CA GLY A 231 1.84 2.34 65.90
C GLY A 231 1.62 2.85 67.32
N GLY A 232 0.87 2.05 68.10
CA GLY A 232 0.85 1.93 69.57
C GLY A 232 0.23 3.10 70.36
N ASP A 233 -0.37 2.91 71.54
CA ASP A 233 -0.77 1.74 72.32
C ASP A 233 -1.60 2.27 73.51
N VAL A 234 -2.55 1.45 74.00
CA VAL A 234 -3.01 1.29 75.40
C VAL A 234 -3.37 2.54 76.25
N VAL A 235 -4.66 2.70 76.61
CA VAL A 235 -5.25 2.43 77.95
C VAL A 235 -6.73 2.11 77.79
#